data_AF-A0A1A3C7W5-F1
#
_entry.id   AF-A0A1A3C7W5-F1
#
_cell.length_a   1.000
_cell.length_b   1.000
_cell.length_c   1.000
_cell.angle_alpha   90.00
_cell.angle_beta   90.00
_cell.angle_gamma   90.00
#
_symmetry.space_group_name_H-M   'P 1'
#
loop_
_entity.id
_entity.type
_entity.pdbx_description
1 polymer ?
#
loop_
_entity_poly.entity_id
_entity_poly.type
_entity_poly.pdbx_seq_one_letter_code
_entity_poly.pdbx_strand_id
1 'polypeptide(L)'
;MTRPLPELTVLNEFFWTAGADNVLRIQECRDCSALIHPPQPVCRYCRGRNMGVRDVSGKATLSAFTVNHRFGFPDLPPPYVVAQVAVVEDPRVRLTTNIVDCDPQDLELGQLVEVEFEKLEDVWLPVFRPSGDDQPGPLPQDEIAPQDFAKHVSTPLTTQRFEEHSAITGIGASRLGRRLMVPPLSLTIEACEAAVADAGLTLDEIDGLSTYPGLDIAGMGEGGVSALEGALGIRPAWINGGMDTFGPGGSVIAAMMAVATGMARHVLCFRTLWEATFQQLMKEGKASPPGGGRTSSWQMPFGAMSAAHTLALNAQRHFDRYGTTRETLGWIALNQRANAALNPTAIYRDPMTMDDYLSARMITTPFGLYDCDVPCDGAVAVIVSAVEVARDMPRTPVLFEAVGTQIVERTDWDQSTLTHEPQVLGQAAHLWTRTSLRPNDVDVAELYDGFSFNCLSWLEALGFCGIGEAKDFLDGGKAIARDGVIPLNTHGGQLSHGRTHGMGLLHEAVTQLRGDAGERQVENARVAVVSSGGLTPSGAILMRTDP
;
A
#
# COMPACT_ATOMS: atom_id res chain seq x y z
N MET A 1 -14.61 -14.94 -14.90
CA MET A 1 -13.95 -13.74 -15.44
C MET A 1 -12.88 -14.22 -16.40
N THR A 2 -12.76 -13.62 -17.57
CA THR A 2 -11.66 -13.89 -18.51
C THR A 2 -10.43 -13.04 -18.12
N ARG A 3 -9.23 -13.51 -18.45
CA ARG A 3 -8.00 -12.73 -18.26
C ARG A 3 -8.10 -11.42 -19.07
N PRO A 4 -7.88 -10.24 -18.47
CA PRO A 4 -8.00 -8.97 -19.20
C PRO A 4 -6.84 -8.82 -20.19
N LEU A 5 -7.14 -8.44 -21.42
CA LEU A 5 -6.13 -8.18 -22.45
C LEU A 5 -5.62 -6.73 -22.34
N PRO A 6 -4.39 -6.44 -22.76
CA PRO A 6 -3.91 -5.06 -22.82
C PRO A 6 -4.76 -4.21 -23.78
N GLU A 7 -5.02 -2.97 -23.36
CA GLU A 7 -5.56 -1.94 -24.24
C GLU A 7 -4.47 -1.48 -25.22
N LEU A 8 -4.77 -1.59 -26.52
CA LEU A 8 -3.90 -1.11 -27.59
C LEU A 8 -4.09 0.39 -27.78
N THR A 9 -2.99 1.12 -27.68
CA THR A 9 -2.89 2.56 -27.87
C THR A 9 -1.75 2.86 -28.83
N VAL A 10 -1.74 4.06 -29.41
CA VAL A 10 -0.65 4.53 -30.28
C VAL A 10 0.72 4.43 -29.60
N LEU A 11 0.78 4.52 -28.26
CA LEU A 11 2.03 4.46 -27.50
C LEU A 11 2.53 3.04 -27.22
N ASN A 12 1.68 2.01 -27.25
CA ASN A 12 2.06 0.66 -26.81
C ASN A 12 1.77 -0.44 -27.82
N GLU A 13 1.07 -0.15 -28.93
CA GLU A 13 0.70 -1.15 -29.93
C GLU A 13 1.92 -1.90 -30.45
N PHE A 14 3.03 -1.19 -30.68
CA PHE A 14 4.29 -1.79 -31.14
C PHE A 14 4.82 -2.88 -30.22
N PHE A 15 4.51 -2.82 -28.91
CA PHE A 15 4.97 -3.80 -27.90
C PHE A 15 4.04 -5.01 -27.92
N TRP A 16 2.72 -4.76 -27.83
CA TRP A 16 1.72 -5.82 -27.69
C TRP A 16 1.43 -6.59 -28.99
N THR A 17 1.84 -6.09 -30.16
CA THR A 17 1.72 -6.81 -31.45
C THR A 17 3.03 -7.38 -31.96
N ALA A 18 4.17 -7.09 -31.32
CA ALA A 18 5.50 -7.46 -31.81
C ALA A 18 5.71 -8.98 -31.95
N GLY A 19 5.02 -9.77 -31.12
CA GLY A 19 5.09 -11.23 -31.19
C GLY A 19 4.60 -11.83 -32.51
N ALA A 20 3.86 -11.08 -33.34
CA ALA A 20 3.53 -11.48 -34.71
C ALA A 20 4.79 -11.67 -35.58
N ASP A 21 5.85 -10.92 -35.29
CA ASP A 21 7.17 -11.01 -35.93
C ASP A 21 8.14 -11.91 -35.16
N ASN A 22 7.69 -12.50 -34.05
CA ASN A 22 8.50 -13.29 -33.10
C ASN A 22 9.71 -12.51 -32.54
N VAL A 23 9.55 -11.21 -32.29
CA VAL A 23 10.59 -10.31 -31.76
C VAL A 23 10.01 -9.48 -30.62
N LEU A 24 10.77 -9.33 -29.53
CA LEU A 24 10.40 -8.40 -28.45
C LEU A 24 10.87 -6.99 -28.80
N ARG A 25 9.97 -6.01 -28.68
CA ARG A 25 10.24 -4.61 -28.98
C ARG A 25 10.08 -3.75 -27.75
N ILE A 26 11.05 -2.87 -27.49
CA ILE A 26 11.02 -1.94 -26.36
C ILE A 26 11.26 -0.52 -26.88
N GLN A 27 10.62 0.47 -26.25
CA GLN A 27 10.86 1.87 -26.60
C GLN A 27 12.29 2.26 -26.25
N GLU A 28 12.96 2.99 -27.14
CA GLU A 28 14.30 3.55 -26.89
C GLU A 28 14.28 5.08 -26.94
N CYS A 29 15.19 5.69 -26.19
CA CYS A 29 15.61 7.06 -26.46
C CYS A 29 16.77 7.03 -27.46
N ARG A 30 16.60 7.64 -28.64
CA ARG A 30 17.65 7.69 -29.65
C ARG A 30 18.78 8.68 -29.32
N ASP A 31 18.56 9.56 -28.34
CA ASP A 31 19.56 10.54 -27.91
C ASP A 31 20.55 9.94 -26.90
N CYS A 32 20.07 9.13 -25.94
CA CYS A 32 20.91 8.52 -24.88
C CYS A 32 20.94 6.99 -24.90
N SER A 33 20.31 6.36 -25.89
CA SER A 33 20.22 4.90 -26.08
C SER A 33 19.53 4.10 -24.97
N ALA A 34 18.98 4.76 -23.94
CA ALA A 34 18.27 4.10 -22.84
C ALA A 34 16.98 3.44 -23.32
N LEU A 35 16.67 2.26 -22.79
CA LEU A 35 15.38 1.61 -22.98
C LEU A 35 14.36 2.13 -21.97
N ILE A 36 13.09 2.20 -22.38
CA ILE A 36 12.00 2.79 -21.60
C ILE A 36 10.81 1.82 -21.57
N HIS A 37 10.41 1.44 -20.36
CA HIS A 37 9.22 0.65 -20.09
C HIS A 37 8.52 1.13 -18.81
N PRO A 38 7.18 1.18 -18.78
CA PRO A 38 6.29 1.26 -19.95
C PRO A 38 6.67 2.40 -20.90
N PRO A 39 6.24 2.38 -22.19
CA PRO A 39 6.53 3.43 -23.15
C PRO A 39 6.04 4.81 -22.68
N GLN A 40 6.83 5.86 -22.92
CA GLN A 40 6.57 7.24 -22.52
C GLN A 40 6.84 8.20 -23.70
N PRO A 41 6.20 9.40 -23.73
CA PRO A 41 6.45 10.39 -24.78
C PRO A 41 7.80 11.10 -24.64
N VAL A 42 8.55 10.85 -23.55
CA VAL A 42 9.83 11.49 -23.25
C VAL A 42 10.75 10.51 -22.51
N CYS A 43 12.05 10.59 -22.77
CA CYS A 43 13.04 9.83 -22.03
C CYS A 43 13.21 10.42 -20.62
N ARG A 44 12.96 9.62 -19.58
CA ARG A 44 13.13 10.08 -18.19
C ARG A 44 14.58 10.41 -17.81
N TYR A 45 15.57 9.80 -18.48
CA TYR A 45 16.99 9.95 -18.15
C TYR A 45 17.61 11.23 -18.72
N CYS A 46 17.37 11.53 -19.99
CA CYS A 46 17.94 12.72 -20.66
C CYS A 46 16.91 13.81 -21.00
N ARG A 47 15.61 13.55 -20.76
CA ARG A 47 14.48 14.43 -21.13
C ARG A 47 14.33 14.68 -22.64
N GLY A 48 15.04 13.91 -23.47
CA GLY A 48 14.92 13.91 -24.92
C GLY A 48 13.55 13.38 -25.37
N ARG A 49 13.08 13.88 -26.51
CA ARG A 49 11.80 13.48 -27.14
C ARG A 49 12.01 12.65 -28.42
N ASN A 50 13.25 12.38 -28.78
CA ASN A 50 13.61 11.54 -29.92
C ASN A 50 13.42 10.06 -29.56
N MET A 51 12.15 9.66 -29.47
CA MET A 51 11.77 8.30 -29.09
C MET A 51 11.73 7.40 -30.32
N GLY A 52 12.22 6.18 -30.17
CA GLY A 52 12.19 5.12 -31.17
C GLY A 52 11.69 3.81 -30.58
N VAL A 53 11.66 2.77 -31.41
CA VAL A 53 11.42 1.38 -31.00
C VAL A 53 12.64 0.57 -31.40
N ARG A 54 13.13 -0.26 -30.49
CA ARG A 54 14.28 -1.15 -30.69
C ARG A 54 13.82 -2.60 -30.56
N ASP A 55 14.21 -3.42 -31.52
CA ASP A 55 14.16 -4.87 -31.41
C ASP A 55 15.25 -5.32 -30.41
N VAL A 56 14.86 -6.05 -29.36
CA VAL A 56 15.78 -6.61 -28.36
C VAL A 56 15.92 -8.11 -28.56
N SER A 57 16.96 -8.71 -27.97
CA SER A 57 17.31 -10.14 -28.10
C SER A 57 16.22 -11.09 -27.61
N GLY A 58 15.30 -10.61 -26.77
CA GLY A 58 14.31 -11.43 -26.08
C GLY A 58 14.87 -12.21 -24.90
N LYS A 59 16.15 -12.02 -24.54
CA LYS A 59 16.75 -12.60 -23.34
C LYS A 59 16.58 -11.67 -22.15
N ALA A 60 16.33 -12.24 -20.98
CA ALA A 60 16.18 -11.50 -19.73
C ALA A 60 16.72 -12.28 -18.53
N THR A 61 17.02 -11.56 -17.45
CA THR A 61 17.39 -12.13 -16.15
C THR A 61 16.15 -12.21 -15.27
N LEU A 62 15.83 -13.39 -14.73
CA LEU A 62 14.76 -13.58 -13.75
C LEU A 62 15.10 -12.80 -12.47
N SER A 63 14.38 -11.71 -12.25
CA SER A 63 14.68 -10.75 -11.18
C SER A 63 13.93 -11.10 -9.90
N ALA A 64 12.66 -11.46 -10.03
CA ALA A 64 11.80 -11.91 -8.93
C ALA A 64 10.67 -12.77 -9.49
N PHE A 65 10.11 -13.67 -8.70
CA PHE A 65 8.93 -14.45 -9.03
C PHE A 65 8.11 -14.84 -7.80
N THR A 66 6.84 -15.14 -8.04
CA THR A 66 5.91 -15.69 -7.06
C THR A 66 5.06 -16.76 -7.73
N VAL A 67 4.76 -17.83 -6.98
CA VAL A 67 3.85 -18.88 -7.43
C VAL A 67 2.48 -18.55 -6.87
N ASN A 68 1.57 -18.13 -7.74
CA ASN A 68 0.21 -17.83 -7.35
C ASN A 68 -0.60 -19.12 -7.23
N HIS A 69 -1.22 -19.33 -6.07
CA HIS A 69 -2.09 -20.47 -5.78
C HIS A 69 -3.58 -20.10 -5.76
N ARG A 70 -3.90 -18.82 -5.96
CA ARG A 70 -5.25 -18.25 -5.92
C ARG A 70 -5.55 -17.52 -7.22
N PHE A 71 -6.61 -16.71 -7.28
CA PHE A 71 -6.86 -15.75 -8.38
C PHE A 71 -6.63 -16.27 -9.82
N GLY A 72 -7.32 -17.34 -10.22
CA GLY A 72 -7.17 -17.94 -11.55
C GLY A 72 -8.11 -17.40 -12.63
N PHE A 73 -7.72 -17.63 -13.88
CA PHE A 73 -8.59 -17.49 -15.06
C PHE A 73 -8.81 -18.85 -15.72
N PRO A 74 -9.87 -19.02 -16.53
CA PRO A 74 -10.10 -20.27 -17.27
C PRO A 74 -8.91 -20.69 -18.15
N ASP A 75 -8.20 -19.72 -18.74
CA ASP A 75 -7.03 -19.89 -19.60
C ASP A 75 -5.69 -19.86 -18.85
N LEU A 76 -5.69 -19.45 -17.57
CA LEU A 76 -4.51 -19.40 -16.70
C LEU A 76 -4.88 -19.90 -15.28
N PRO A 77 -5.06 -21.22 -15.10
CA PRO A 77 -5.45 -21.80 -13.82
C PRO A 77 -4.24 -21.87 -12.85
N PRO A 78 -4.44 -21.65 -11.53
CA PRO A 78 -3.39 -21.82 -10.56
C PRO A 78 -3.02 -23.31 -10.36
N PRO A 79 -1.75 -23.64 -10.04
CA PRO A 79 -0.66 -22.70 -9.82
C PRO A 79 -0.05 -22.16 -11.11
N TYR A 80 0.31 -20.87 -11.12
CA TYR A 80 1.11 -20.25 -12.20
C TYR A 80 2.12 -19.25 -11.64
N VAL A 81 3.19 -19.00 -12.38
CA VAL A 81 4.26 -18.07 -11.96
C VAL A 81 3.92 -16.67 -12.45
N VAL A 82 3.95 -15.69 -11.55
CA VAL A 82 4.08 -14.27 -11.90
C VAL A 82 5.51 -13.86 -11.61
N ALA A 83 6.17 -13.22 -12.56
CA ALA A 83 7.58 -12.85 -12.45
C ALA A 83 7.84 -11.42 -12.91
N GLN A 84 8.99 -10.90 -12.49
CA GLN A 84 9.65 -9.76 -13.09
C GLN A 84 10.96 -10.22 -13.73
N VAL A 85 11.16 -9.87 -14.99
CA VAL A 85 12.38 -10.17 -15.74
C VAL A 85 13.03 -8.86 -16.20
N ALA A 86 14.35 -8.74 -16.06
CA ALA A 86 15.10 -7.58 -16.51
C ALA A 86 15.77 -7.89 -17.86
N VAL A 87 15.52 -7.08 -18.89
CA VAL A 87 16.09 -7.35 -20.21
C VAL A 87 17.61 -7.17 -20.19
N VAL A 88 18.34 -8.07 -20.87
CA VAL A 88 19.81 -8.11 -20.78
C VAL A 88 20.48 -6.88 -21.38
N GLU A 89 19.83 -6.20 -22.32
CA GLU A 89 20.33 -4.97 -22.95
C GLU A 89 20.31 -3.77 -22.01
N ASP A 90 19.36 -3.72 -21.07
CA ASP A 90 19.20 -2.63 -20.13
C ASP A 90 18.47 -3.12 -18.86
N PRO A 91 19.19 -3.51 -17.80
CA PRO A 91 18.57 -4.12 -16.60
C PRO A 91 17.69 -3.16 -15.81
N ARG A 92 17.63 -1.87 -16.20
CA ARG A 92 16.68 -0.88 -15.64
C ARG A 92 15.26 -1.09 -16.18
N VAL A 93 15.12 -1.79 -17.31
CA VAL A 93 13.82 -2.15 -17.89
C VAL A 93 13.45 -3.54 -17.42
N ARG A 94 12.39 -3.59 -16.61
CA ARG A 94 11.82 -4.83 -16.11
C ARG A 94 10.44 -5.05 -16.69
N LEU A 95 10.07 -6.30 -16.94
CA LEU A 95 8.77 -6.68 -17.46
C LEU A 95 8.09 -7.59 -16.44
N THR A 96 6.85 -7.26 -16.09
CA THR A 96 5.98 -8.22 -15.43
C THR A 96 5.55 -9.27 -16.45
N THR A 97 5.65 -10.55 -16.11
CA THR A 97 5.43 -11.67 -17.04
C THR A 97 5.00 -12.93 -16.31
N ASN A 98 4.67 -13.99 -17.06
CA ASN A 98 4.67 -15.36 -16.56
C ASN A 98 5.97 -16.08 -16.94
N ILE A 99 6.41 -17.02 -16.10
CA ILE A 99 7.41 -18.03 -16.49
C ILE A 99 6.67 -19.33 -16.81
N VAL A 100 6.92 -19.86 -18.00
CA VAL A 100 6.24 -21.03 -18.57
C VAL A 100 7.23 -22.16 -18.84
N ASP A 101 6.70 -23.35 -19.10
CA ASP A 101 7.47 -24.56 -19.48
C ASP A 101 8.56 -24.98 -18.47
N CYS A 102 8.32 -24.77 -17.18
CA CYS A 102 9.21 -25.21 -16.10
C CYS A 102 8.42 -25.64 -14.84
N ASP A 103 9.04 -26.41 -13.96
CA ASP A 103 8.57 -26.54 -12.58
C ASP A 103 8.96 -25.27 -11.82
N PRO A 104 8.04 -24.56 -11.15
CA PRO A 104 8.38 -23.37 -10.37
C PRO A 104 9.42 -23.62 -9.26
N GLN A 105 9.63 -24.86 -8.84
CA GLN A 105 10.66 -25.22 -7.85
C GLN A 105 12.09 -25.15 -8.42
N ASP A 106 12.24 -25.24 -9.75
CA ASP A 106 13.53 -25.17 -10.43
C ASP A 106 13.94 -23.73 -10.77
N LEU A 107 13.11 -22.74 -10.42
CA LEU A 107 13.37 -21.33 -10.70
C LEU A 107 14.31 -20.72 -9.65
N GLU A 108 15.33 -20.03 -10.15
CA GLU A 108 16.32 -19.34 -9.32
C GLU A 108 16.46 -17.88 -9.75
N LEU A 109 16.67 -16.99 -8.78
CA LEU A 109 16.95 -15.58 -9.08
C LEU A 109 18.29 -15.46 -9.82
N GLY A 110 18.31 -14.66 -10.88
CA GLY A 110 19.47 -14.51 -11.75
C GLY A 110 19.46 -15.45 -12.96
N GLN A 111 18.57 -16.45 -12.99
CA GLN A 111 18.45 -17.37 -14.11
C GLN A 111 18.16 -16.61 -15.42
N LEU A 112 18.85 -17.02 -16.50
CA LEU A 112 18.58 -16.49 -17.83
C LEU A 112 17.35 -17.14 -18.44
N VAL A 113 16.42 -16.30 -18.88
CA VAL A 113 15.17 -16.69 -19.52
C VAL A 113 15.08 -16.06 -20.91
N GLU A 114 14.32 -16.71 -21.79
CA GLU A 114 14.08 -16.22 -23.15
C GLU A 114 12.58 -16.09 -23.44
N VAL A 115 12.25 -15.07 -24.21
CA VAL A 115 10.87 -14.69 -24.52
C VAL A 115 10.22 -15.72 -25.45
N GLU A 116 8.96 -16.00 -25.17
CA GLU A 116 8.00 -16.60 -26.07
C GLU A 116 6.75 -15.72 -26.13
N PHE A 117 5.90 -15.95 -27.13
CA PHE A 117 4.72 -15.12 -27.35
C PHE A 117 3.45 -15.95 -27.29
N GLU A 118 2.64 -15.67 -26.28
CA GLU A 118 1.28 -16.21 -26.16
C GLU A 118 0.32 -15.31 -26.95
N LYS A 119 -0.22 -15.83 -28.07
CA LYS A 119 -1.21 -15.08 -28.86
C LYS A 119 -2.60 -15.19 -28.25
N LEU A 120 -3.18 -14.05 -27.90
CA LEU A 120 -4.55 -13.91 -27.44
C LEU A 120 -5.27 -12.87 -28.29
N GLU A 121 -6.23 -13.31 -29.10
CA GLU A 121 -6.95 -12.45 -30.05
C GLU A 121 -5.99 -11.67 -30.99
N ASP A 122 -5.89 -10.35 -30.78
CA ASP A 122 -5.10 -9.38 -31.53
C ASP A 122 -3.80 -8.96 -30.83
N VAL A 123 -3.45 -9.58 -29.71
CA VAL A 123 -2.23 -9.29 -28.93
C VAL A 123 -1.36 -10.53 -28.73
N TRP A 124 -0.08 -10.29 -28.48
CA TRP A 124 0.93 -11.30 -28.16
C TRP A 124 1.56 -10.92 -26.82
N LEU A 125 1.23 -11.68 -25.78
CA LEU A 125 1.83 -11.47 -24.47
C LEU A 125 3.25 -12.04 -24.47
N PRO A 126 4.29 -11.24 -24.16
CA PRO A 126 5.63 -11.76 -23.96
C PRO A 126 5.67 -12.54 -22.65
N VAL A 127 5.67 -13.86 -22.77
CA VAL A 127 5.95 -14.79 -21.66
C VAL A 127 7.40 -15.24 -21.74
N PHE A 128 7.95 -15.89 -20.72
CA PHE A 128 9.35 -16.29 -20.72
C PHE A 128 9.49 -17.74 -20.26
N ARG A 129 10.51 -18.44 -20.76
CA ARG A 129 10.89 -19.78 -20.26
C ARG A 129 12.39 -19.83 -19.95
N PRO A 130 12.86 -20.76 -19.11
CA PRO A 130 14.29 -20.99 -18.91
C PRO A 130 15.02 -21.20 -20.25
N SER A 131 16.15 -20.51 -20.42
CA SER A 131 16.93 -20.57 -21.67
C SER A 131 17.80 -21.84 -21.79
N GLY A 132 17.96 -22.60 -20.68
CA GLY A 132 18.88 -23.72 -20.59
C GLY A 132 20.35 -23.32 -20.40
N ASP A 133 20.64 -22.02 -20.26
CA ASP A 133 21.96 -21.53 -19.85
C ASP A 133 22.06 -21.55 -18.32
N ASP A 134 23.04 -22.31 -17.81
CA ASP A 134 23.26 -22.51 -16.38
C ASP A 134 24.06 -21.35 -15.73
N GLN A 135 24.52 -20.36 -16.50
CA GLN A 135 25.22 -19.21 -15.93
C GLN A 135 24.23 -18.12 -15.50
N PRO A 136 24.04 -17.86 -14.19
CA PRO A 136 23.15 -16.81 -13.74
C PRO A 136 23.70 -15.43 -14.12
N GLY A 137 22.82 -14.60 -14.68
CA GLY A 137 23.09 -13.19 -14.91
C GLY A 137 23.08 -12.38 -13.61
N PRO A 138 23.71 -11.19 -13.59
CA PRO A 138 23.62 -10.31 -12.45
C PRO A 138 22.18 -9.83 -12.24
N LEU A 139 21.71 -9.84 -11.00
CA LEU A 139 20.41 -9.28 -10.64
C LEU A 139 20.39 -7.77 -10.86
N PRO A 140 19.26 -7.20 -11.32
CA PRO A 140 19.12 -5.76 -11.46
C PRO A 140 19.28 -5.07 -10.10
N GLN A 141 19.91 -3.90 -10.13
CA GLN A 141 20.03 -3.03 -8.97
C GLN A 141 18.94 -1.97 -8.99
N ASP A 142 18.57 -1.49 -7.80
CA ASP A 142 17.68 -0.34 -7.67
C ASP A 142 18.34 0.92 -8.24
N GLU A 143 17.55 1.80 -8.86
CA GLU A 143 18.04 3.10 -9.34
C GLU A 143 18.56 3.97 -8.18
N ILE A 144 17.95 3.83 -7.00
CA ILE A 144 18.37 4.44 -5.73
C ILE A 144 18.49 3.30 -4.73
N ALA A 145 19.67 3.11 -4.15
CA ALA A 145 19.84 2.10 -3.12
C ALA A 145 18.97 2.44 -1.89
N PRO A 146 18.38 1.46 -1.18
CA PRO A 146 17.43 1.75 -0.10
C PRO A 146 17.96 2.73 0.98
N GLN A 147 19.23 2.63 1.35
CA GLN A 147 19.88 3.53 2.31
C GLN A 147 20.11 4.97 1.81
N ASP A 148 19.95 5.21 0.51
CA ASP A 148 20.28 6.49 -0.14
C ASP A 148 19.07 7.38 -0.40
N PHE A 149 17.83 6.92 -0.13
CA PHE A 149 16.60 7.71 -0.37
C PHE A 149 16.61 9.07 0.35
N ALA A 150 17.20 9.16 1.54
CA ALA A 150 17.35 10.40 2.28
C ALA A 150 18.19 11.48 1.56
N LYS A 151 19.01 11.10 0.58
CA LYS A 151 19.80 12.04 -0.24
C LYS A 151 18.94 12.73 -1.32
N HIS A 152 17.76 12.20 -1.60
CA HIS A 152 16.89 12.64 -2.69
C HIS A 152 15.61 13.35 -2.20
N VAL A 153 15.39 13.40 -0.89
CA VAL A 153 14.27 14.15 -0.32
C VAL A 153 14.56 15.65 -0.28
N SER A 154 13.52 16.44 -0.49
CA SER A 154 13.58 17.89 -0.49
C SER A 154 13.69 18.39 0.94
N THR A 155 14.52 19.41 1.15
CA THR A 155 14.57 20.13 2.42
C THR A 155 13.43 21.15 2.50
N PRO A 156 12.76 21.31 3.64
CA PRO A 156 11.76 22.36 3.82
C PRO A 156 12.33 23.75 3.51
N LEU A 157 11.57 24.56 2.76
CA LEU A 157 11.94 25.94 2.42
C LEU A 157 11.91 26.87 3.64
N THR A 158 11.00 26.59 4.59
CA THR A 158 10.74 27.40 5.78
C THR A 158 10.68 26.52 7.02
N THR A 159 10.88 27.13 8.18
CA THR A 159 10.63 26.48 9.48
C THR A 159 9.15 26.47 9.86
N GLN A 160 8.31 27.29 9.20
CA GLN A 160 6.86 27.22 9.34
C GLN A 160 6.34 25.93 8.72
N ARG A 161 5.52 25.20 9.48
CA ARG A 161 4.99 23.88 9.11
C ARG A 161 3.46 23.96 9.11
N PHE A 162 2.83 23.52 8.03
CA PHE A 162 1.37 23.56 7.93
C PHE A 162 0.71 22.61 8.95
N GLU A 163 1.44 21.58 9.38
CA GLU A 163 1.05 20.63 10.41
C GLU A 163 0.64 21.33 11.72
N GLU A 164 1.30 22.43 12.07
CA GLU A 164 1.12 23.16 13.33
C GLU A 164 -0.23 23.86 13.44
N HIS A 165 -0.95 24.04 12.32
CA HIS A 165 -2.24 24.74 12.30
C HIS A 165 -3.43 23.81 12.54
N SER A 166 -3.21 22.51 12.68
CA SER A 166 -4.31 21.54 12.75
C SER A 166 -4.08 20.46 13.79
N ALA A 167 -5.18 19.86 14.24
CA ALA A 167 -5.19 18.75 15.19
C ALA A 167 -6.35 17.80 14.87
N ILE A 168 -6.20 16.53 15.27
CA ILE A 168 -7.35 15.61 15.34
C ILE A 168 -8.11 15.88 16.63
N THR A 169 -9.38 16.24 16.48
CA THR A 169 -10.26 16.58 17.62
C THR A 169 -11.36 15.56 17.84
N GLY A 170 -11.71 14.77 16.83
CA GLY A 170 -12.70 13.70 16.93
C GLY A 170 -12.27 12.46 16.18
N ILE A 171 -12.60 11.29 16.71
CA ILE A 171 -12.44 9.99 16.04
C ILE A 171 -13.73 9.18 16.15
N GLY A 172 -14.02 8.38 15.12
CA GLY A 172 -15.22 7.55 15.09
C GLY A 172 -15.02 6.34 14.20
N ALA A 173 -15.71 5.26 14.55
CA ALA A 173 -15.75 4.03 13.77
C ALA A 173 -17.17 3.47 13.77
N SER A 174 -17.56 2.86 12.66
CA SER A 174 -18.82 2.12 12.59
C SER A 174 -18.69 0.78 13.30
N ARG A 175 -19.79 -0.01 13.31
CA ARG A 175 -19.62 -1.46 13.50
C ARG A 175 -18.65 -2.01 12.44
N LEU A 176 -17.72 -2.86 12.87
CA LEU A 176 -16.76 -3.54 12.01
C LEU A 176 -17.10 -5.03 11.99
N GLY A 177 -17.04 -5.66 10.80
CA GLY A 177 -17.30 -7.08 10.70
C GLY A 177 -17.08 -7.63 9.30
N ARG A 178 -17.63 -8.81 9.02
CA ARG A 178 -17.54 -9.44 7.70
C ARG A 178 -18.94 -9.78 7.20
N ARG A 179 -19.23 -9.43 5.94
CA ARG A 179 -20.50 -9.73 5.29
C ARG A 179 -21.67 -9.16 6.09
N LEU A 180 -21.57 -7.89 6.46
CA LEU A 180 -22.58 -7.21 7.26
C LEU A 180 -23.91 -7.06 6.50
N MET A 181 -23.89 -7.11 5.16
CA MET A 181 -25.09 -7.02 4.30
C MET A 181 -25.93 -5.74 4.54
N VAL A 182 -25.27 -4.66 4.99
CA VAL A 182 -25.86 -3.33 5.14
C VAL A 182 -25.33 -2.40 4.04
N PRO A 183 -26.04 -1.32 3.67
CA PRO A 183 -25.52 -0.35 2.70
C PRO A 183 -24.19 0.26 3.18
N PRO A 184 -23.17 0.42 2.32
CA PRO A 184 -21.88 0.97 2.72
C PRO A 184 -22.01 2.37 3.34
N LEU A 185 -22.87 3.22 2.76
CA LEU A 185 -23.14 4.57 3.27
C LEU A 185 -23.69 4.59 4.70
N SER A 186 -24.39 3.54 5.15
CA SER A 186 -24.85 3.47 6.54
C SER A 186 -23.69 3.33 7.54
N LEU A 187 -22.64 2.58 7.16
CA LEU A 187 -21.43 2.44 7.97
C LEU A 187 -20.68 3.77 8.00
N THR A 188 -20.59 4.46 6.86
CA THR A 188 -19.97 5.78 6.78
C THR A 188 -20.66 6.78 7.71
N ILE A 189 -22.00 6.82 7.69
CA ILE A 189 -22.78 7.71 8.56
C ILE A 189 -22.51 7.40 10.04
N GLU A 190 -22.54 6.13 10.44
CA GLU A 190 -22.25 5.72 11.82
C GLU A 190 -20.85 6.21 12.29
N ALA A 191 -19.82 6.02 11.46
CA ALA A 191 -18.47 6.47 11.79
C ALA A 191 -18.37 8.00 11.87
N CYS A 192 -18.98 8.71 10.93
CA CYS A 192 -18.98 10.17 10.87
C CYS A 192 -19.71 10.79 12.06
N GLU A 193 -20.91 10.30 12.40
CA GLU A 193 -21.66 10.75 13.58
C GLU A 193 -20.88 10.52 14.87
N ALA A 194 -20.20 9.36 15.00
CA ALA A 194 -19.35 9.08 16.14
C ALA A 194 -18.16 10.05 16.23
N ALA A 195 -17.50 10.37 15.11
CA ALA A 195 -16.38 11.32 15.10
C ALA A 195 -16.80 12.75 15.43
N VAL A 196 -17.97 13.19 14.93
CA VAL A 196 -18.55 14.50 15.22
C VAL A 196 -18.94 14.58 16.70
N ALA A 197 -19.55 13.53 17.24
CA ALA A 197 -19.90 13.46 18.66
C ALA A 197 -18.66 13.44 19.57
N ASP A 198 -17.61 12.69 19.23
CA ASP A 198 -16.35 12.67 19.99
C ASP A 198 -15.66 14.05 19.97
N ALA A 199 -15.76 14.79 18.86
CA ALA A 199 -15.32 16.17 18.79
C ALA A 199 -16.20 17.15 19.61
N GLY A 200 -17.41 16.76 20.03
CA GLY A 200 -18.36 17.67 20.68
C GLY A 200 -18.95 18.71 19.72
N LEU A 201 -18.98 18.40 18.42
CA LEU A 201 -19.52 19.27 17.37
C LEU A 201 -20.93 18.83 16.97
N THR A 202 -21.58 19.69 16.19
CA THR A 202 -22.77 19.37 15.40
C THR A 202 -22.41 19.23 13.92
N LEU A 203 -23.24 18.55 13.13
CA LEU A 203 -23.03 18.41 11.68
C LEU A 203 -23.03 19.76 10.94
N ASP A 204 -23.75 20.77 11.46
CA ASP A 204 -23.79 22.12 10.90
C ASP A 204 -22.45 22.88 11.06
N GLU A 205 -21.56 22.42 11.95
CA GLU A 205 -20.24 23.01 12.17
C GLU A 205 -19.15 22.40 11.26
N ILE A 206 -19.47 21.33 10.52
CA ILE A 206 -18.56 20.71 9.56
C ILE A 206 -18.57 21.51 8.27
N ASP A 207 -17.44 22.16 7.97
CA ASP A 207 -17.26 23.01 6.80
C ASP A 207 -16.26 22.43 5.78
N GLY A 208 -15.78 21.21 5.99
CA GLY A 208 -15.06 20.45 4.97
C GLY A 208 -15.32 18.94 4.99
N LEU A 209 -15.26 18.30 3.82
CA LEU A 209 -15.35 16.84 3.68
C LEU A 209 -14.14 16.30 2.91
N SER A 210 -13.51 15.23 3.41
CA SER A 210 -12.39 14.57 2.75
C SER A 210 -12.54 13.06 2.76
N THR A 211 -12.28 12.40 1.64
CA THR A 211 -12.29 10.93 1.59
C THR A 211 -11.32 10.38 0.55
N TYR A 212 -11.11 9.07 0.63
CA TYR A 212 -10.33 8.28 -0.32
C TYR A 212 -11.11 6.99 -0.65
N PRO A 213 -11.17 6.55 -1.92
CA PRO A 213 -10.65 7.19 -3.13
C PRO A 213 -11.61 8.22 -3.77
N GLY A 214 -12.72 8.58 -3.10
CA GLY A 214 -13.74 9.49 -3.66
C GLY A 214 -14.83 8.82 -4.50
N LEU A 215 -14.74 7.50 -4.72
CA LEU A 215 -15.75 6.69 -5.40
C LEU A 215 -15.77 5.27 -4.82
N ASP A 216 -16.83 4.51 -5.12
CA ASP A 216 -16.85 3.06 -4.86
C ASP A 216 -16.16 2.31 -6.01
N ILE A 217 -15.13 1.54 -5.66
CA ILE A 217 -14.43 0.62 -6.57
C ILE A 217 -14.52 -0.77 -5.95
N ALA A 218 -15.39 -1.63 -6.50
CA ALA A 218 -15.54 -3.02 -6.05
C ALA A 218 -15.82 -3.18 -4.53
N GLY A 219 -16.70 -2.35 -3.96
CA GLY A 219 -16.99 -2.38 -2.52
C GLY A 219 -15.91 -1.70 -1.68
N MET A 220 -15.05 -0.89 -2.29
CA MET A 220 -14.02 -0.09 -1.60
C MET A 220 -14.42 1.39 -1.52
N GLY A 221 -15.70 1.70 -1.38
CA GLY A 221 -16.21 3.04 -1.07
C GLY A 221 -17.74 3.05 -0.92
N GLU A 222 -18.27 4.21 -0.56
CA GLU A 222 -19.72 4.44 -0.36
C GLU A 222 -20.35 5.40 -1.38
N GLY A 223 -19.53 5.95 -2.28
CA GLY A 223 -19.93 6.97 -3.25
C GLY A 223 -19.28 8.35 -3.04
N GLY A 224 -18.35 8.48 -2.10
CA GLY A 224 -17.53 9.68 -1.90
C GLY A 224 -18.23 10.81 -1.17
N VAL A 225 -17.63 12.00 -1.23
CA VAL A 225 -18.09 13.20 -0.50
C VAL A 225 -19.54 13.58 -0.84
N SER A 226 -19.96 13.43 -2.09
CA SER A 226 -21.32 13.76 -2.54
C SER A 226 -22.38 12.80 -1.97
N ALA A 227 -22.02 11.53 -1.75
CA ALA A 227 -22.94 10.57 -1.15
C ALA A 227 -23.21 10.90 0.33
N LEU A 228 -22.16 11.25 1.08
CA LEU A 228 -22.28 11.65 2.48
C LEU A 228 -22.99 13.00 2.62
N GLU A 229 -22.62 13.99 1.79
CA GLU A 229 -23.28 15.30 1.74
C GLU A 229 -24.78 15.15 1.52
N GLY A 230 -25.19 14.44 0.47
CA GLY A 230 -26.62 14.25 0.16
C GLY A 230 -27.40 13.49 1.24
N ALA A 231 -26.73 12.65 2.04
CA ALA A 231 -27.35 11.90 3.12
C ALA A 231 -27.50 12.70 4.42
N LEU A 232 -26.50 13.52 4.77
CA LEU A 232 -26.45 14.25 6.05
C LEU A 232 -26.79 15.74 5.92
N GLY A 233 -26.87 16.29 4.71
CA GLY A 233 -27.17 17.70 4.46
C GLY A 233 -26.07 18.67 4.93
N ILE A 234 -24.84 18.18 5.04
CA ILE A 234 -23.66 18.99 5.41
C ILE A 234 -23.37 20.00 4.30
N ARG A 235 -22.93 21.21 4.64
CA ARG A 235 -22.67 22.28 3.65
C ARG A 235 -21.19 22.64 3.62
N PRO A 236 -20.31 21.77 3.07
CA PRO A 236 -18.88 22.00 3.11
C PRO A 236 -18.48 23.19 2.23
N ALA A 237 -17.62 24.06 2.77
CA ALA A 237 -16.90 25.09 2.02
C ALA A 237 -15.73 24.50 1.21
N TRP A 238 -15.25 23.32 1.60
CA TRP A 238 -14.14 22.62 0.94
C TRP A 238 -14.39 21.12 0.84
N ILE A 239 -14.04 20.50 -0.29
CA ILE A 239 -14.16 19.05 -0.49
C ILE A 239 -12.90 18.44 -1.10
N ASN A 240 -12.61 17.19 -0.76
CA ASN A 240 -11.57 16.37 -1.37
C ASN A 240 -12.02 14.91 -1.50
N GLY A 241 -11.84 14.32 -2.67
CA GLY A 241 -12.12 12.91 -2.95
C GLY A 241 -11.43 12.48 -4.23
N GLY A 242 -10.32 11.75 -4.12
CA GLY A 242 -9.54 11.33 -5.28
C GLY A 242 -8.55 10.21 -4.97
N MET A 243 -8.11 9.53 -6.04
CA MET A 243 -7.14 8.43 -5.97
C MET A 243 -5.69 8.90 -5.87
N ASP A 244 -5.35 10.01 -6.52
CA ASP A 244 -3.99 10.57 -6.56
C ASP A 244 -3.69 11.41 -5.30
N THR A 245 -3.60 10.71 -4.17
CA THR A 245 -3.22 11.27 -2.87
C THR A 245 -2.31 10.29 -2.12
N PHE A 246 -1.81 10.66 -0.95
CA PHE A 246 -0.83 9.90 -0.14
C PHE A 246 -1.47 8.68 0.56
N GLY A 247 -2.05 7.79 -0.25
CA GLY A 247 -2.91 6.71 0.21
C GLY A 247 -4.15 7.22 0.95
N PRO A 248 -4.83 6.36 1.71
CA PRO A 248 -5.99 6.75 2.52
C PRO A 248 -5.69 7.89 3.51
N GLY A 249 -4.49 7.93 4.09
CA GLY A 249 -4.02 9.01 4.97
C GLY A 249 -3.91 10.36 4.26
N GLY A 250 -3.80 10.35 2.94
CA GLY A 250 -3.82 11.56 2.11
C GLY A 250 -5.11 12.39 2.24
N SER A 251 -6.24 11.78 2.62
CA SER A 251 -7.47 12.51 2.93
C SER A 251 -7.31 13.44 4.14
N VAL A 252 -6.56 13.00 5.16
CA VAL A 252 -6.24 13.74 6.38
C VAL A 252 -5.19 14.81 6.09
N ILE A 253 -4.14 14.49 5.32
CA ILE A 253 -3.12 15.46 4.93
C ILE A 253 -3.73 16.59 4.09
N ALA A 254 -4.67 16.27 3.18
CA ALA A 254 -5.40 17.28 2.42
C ALA A 254 -6.25 18.19 3.34
N ALA A 255 -6.90 17.62 4.35
CA ALA A 255 -7.65 18.37 5.35
C ALA A 255 -6.75 19.31 6.18
N MET A 256 -5.55 18.87 6.57
CA MET A 256 -4.57 19.72 7.25
C MET A 256 -4.21 20.95 6.40
N MET A 257 -4.02 20.78 5.09
CA MET A 257 -3.74 21.89 4.18
C MET A 257 -4.95 22.83 4.02
N ALA A 258 -6.18 22.30 3.97
CA ALA A 258 -7.39 23.11 3.92
C ALA A 258 -7.56 23.97 5.19
N VAL A 259 -7.26 23.40 6.36
CA VAL A 259 -7.25 24.11 7.63
C VAL A 259 -6.13 25.17 7.68
N ALA A 260 -4.90 24.79 7.35
CA ALA A 260 -3.76 25.70 7.37
C ALA A 260 -3.89 26.89 6.41
N THR A 261 -4.67 26.75 5.34
CA THR A 261 -4.97 27.83 4.38
C THR A 261 -6.23 28.61 4.71
N GLY A 262 -6.96 28.24 5.77
CA GLY A 262 -8.19 28.90 6.22
C GLY A 262 -9.41 28.61 5.34
N MET A 263 -9.36 27.58 4.48
CA MET A 263 -10.51 27.16 3.66
C MET A 263 -11.59 26.44 4.48
N ALA A 264 -11.21 25.78 5.55
CA ALA A 264 -12.12 25.06 6.44
C ALA A 264 -11.62 25.15 7.89
N ARG A 265 -12.54 25.08 8.85
CA ARG A 265 -12.26 25.02 10.29
C ARG A 265 -12.32 23.59 10.82
N HIS A 266 -13.28 22.80 10.35
CA HIS A 266 -13.54 21.42 10.78
C HIS A 266 -13.79 20.56 9.55
N VAL A 267 -12.80 19.71 9.23
CA VAL A 267 -12.88 18.81 8.09
C VAL A 267 -13.14 17.39 8.59
N LEU A 268 -14.27 16.82 8.18
CA LEU A 268 -14.61 15.42 8.42
C LEU A 268 -13.97 14.55 7.34
N CYS A 269 -12.99 13.75 7.76
CA CYS A 269 -12.26 12.82 6.91
C CYS A 269 -12.76 11.39 7.16
N PHE A 270 -13.06 10.62 6.11
CA PHE A 270 -13.60 9.26 6.29
C PHE A 270 -13.15 8.27 5.23
N ARG A 271 -13.19 6.98 5.58
CA ARG A 271 -12.88 5.85 4.72
C ARG A 271 -13.82 4.68 5.00
N THR A 272 -14.42 4.12 3.95
CA THR A 272 -15.35 2.98 4.04
C THR A 272 -14.86 1.80 3.23
N LEU A 273 -14.92 0.62 3.84
CA LEU A 273 -14.70 -0.67 3.20
C LEU A 273 -15.97 -1.49 3.31
N TRP A 274 -16.33 -2.16 2.22
CA TRP A 274 -17.49 -3.03 2.09
C TRP A 274 -17.15 -4.27 1.25
N GLU A 275 -15.87 -4.65 1.31
CA GLU A 275 -15.28 -5.64 0.42
C GLU A 275 -15.75 -7.04 0.77
N ALA A 276 -15.94 -7.36 2.05
CA ALA A 276 -16.38 -8.69 2.45
C ALA A 276 -17.80 -8.99 1.96
N THR A 277 -18.70 -8.02 2.05
CA THR A 277 -20.04 -8.12 1.45
C THR A 277 -19.98 -8.14 -0.07
N PHE A 278 -19.21 -7.23 -0.69
CA PHE A 278 -19.08 -7.19 -2.15
C PHE A 278 -18.59 -8.53 -2.72
N GLN A 279 -17.55 -9.13 -2.13
CA GLN A 279 -17.03 -10.44 -2.52
C GLN A 279 -18.06 -11.57 -2.33
N GLN A 280 -18.93 -11.48 -1.32
CA GLN A 280 -20.01 -12.44 -1.13
C GLN A 280 -21.08 -12.30 -2.22
N LEU A 281 -21.50 -11.07 -2.54
CA LEU A 281 -22.46 -10.80 -3.61
C LEU A 281 -21.92 -11.23 -4.99
N MET A 282 -20.62 -11.06 -5.21
CA MET A 282 -19.91 -11.58 -6.37
C MET A 282 -20.05 -13.10 -6.52
N LYS A 283 -19.84 -13.86 -5.43
CA LYS A 283 -20.01 -15.32 -5.42
C LYS A 283 -21.45 -15.75 -5.68
N GLU A 284 -22.41 -14.93 -5.25
CA GLU A 284 -23.84 -15.15 -5.48
C GLU A 284 -24.33 -14.68 -6.86
N GLY A 285 -23.46 -14.09 -7.68
CA GLY A 285 -23.82 -13.52 -8.99
C GLY A 285 -24.68 -12.26 -8.90
N LYS A 286 -24.68 -11.58 -7.75
CA LYS A 286 -25.46 -10.35 -7.48
C LYS A 286 -24.63 -9.07 -7.57
N ALA A 287 -23.32 -9.20 -7.71
CA ALA A 287 -22.41 -8.11 -8.05
C ALA A 287 -21.59 -8.52 -9.27
N SER A 288 -21.02 -7.54 -9.95
CA SER A 288 -20.08 -7.76 -11.05
C SER A 288 -18.78 -7.04 -10.76
N PRO A 289 -17.64 -7.63 -11.14
CA PRO A 289 -16.35 -7.00 -10.91
C PRO A 289 -16.21 -5.80 -11.86
N PRO A 290 -15.56 -4.71 -11.44
CA PRO A 290 -15.24 -3.63 -12.35
C PRO A 290 -14.23 -4.11 -13.41
N GLY A 291 -14.37 -3.60 -14.63
CA GLY A 291 -13.42 -3.84 -15.72
C GLY A 291 -14.07 -4.41 -16.99
N GLY A 292 -13.52 -4.00 -18.14
CA GLY A 292 -13.86 -4.58 -19.44
C GLY A 292 -12.97 -5.77 -19.77
N GLY A 293 -13.10 -6.30 -21.00
CA GLY A 293 -12.18 -7.32 -21.52
C GLY A 293 -10.75 -6.80 -21.72
N ARG A 294 -10.53 -5.49 -21.62
CA ARG A 294 -9.22 -4.85 -21.75
C ARG A 294 -8.84 -3.98 -20.55
N THR A 295 -7.53 -3.78 -20.36
CA THR A 295 -6.93 -3.03 -19.25
C THR A 295 -5.73 -2.20 -19.72
N SER A 296 -5.53 -1.04 -19.11
CA SER A 296 -4.31 -0.22 -19.26
C SER A 296 -3.16 -0.70 -18.36
N SER A 297 -3.39 -1.69 -17.50
CA SER A 297 -2.38 -2.26 -16.62
C SER A 297 -1.37 -3.11 -17.40
N TRP A 298 -0.10 -2.96 -17.06
CA TRP A 298 1.02 -3.76 -17.58
C TRP A 298 1.25 -5.06 -16.81
N GLN A 299 0.43 -5.34 -15.78
CA GLN A 299 0.61 -6.47 -14.87
C GLN A 299 -0.58 -7.42 -14.92
N MET A 300 -1.81 -6.88 -14.99
CA MET A 300 -3.04 -7.68 -15.02
C MET A 300 -3.12 -8.71 -16.16
N PRO A 301 -2.61 -8.46 -17.38
CA PRO A 301 -2.59 -9.47 -18.45
C PRO A 301 -1.80 -10.74 -18.12
N PHE A 302 -0.88 -10.68 -17.15
CA PHE A 302 -0.10 -11.82 -16.67
C PHE A 302 -0.68 -12.45 -15.39
N GLY A 303 -1.90 -12.06 -15.03
CA GLY A 303 -2.61 -12.55 -13.85
C GLY A 303 -2.15 -11.96 -12.52
N ALA A 304 -1.36 -10.89 -12.53
CA ALA A 304 -0.99 -10.13 -11.34
C ALA A 304 -2.16 -9.21 -10.89
N MET A 305 -3.28 -9.81 -10.46
CA MET A 305 -4.55 -9.11 -10.18
C MET A 305 -4.69 -8.55 -8.76
N SER A 306 -3.77 -8.93 -7.86
CA SER A 306 -3.76 -8.59 -6.46
C SER A 306 -2.42 -7.95 -6.11
N ALA A 307 -2.42 -6.94 -5.24
CA ALA A 307 -1.21 -6.35 -4.67
C ALA A 307 -0.31 -7.40 -3.99
N ALA A 308 -0.89 -8.52 -3.54
CA ALA A 308 -0.15 -9.66 -3.02
C ALA A 308 0.92 -10.17 -3.99
N HIS A 309 0.63 -10.21 -5.29
CA HIS A 309 1.60 -10.71 -6.28
C HIS A 309 2.80 -9.78 -6.33
N THR A 310 2.58 -8.47 -6.45
CA THR A 310 3.66 -7.51 -6.62
C THR A 310 4.50 -7.37 -5.35
N LEU A 311 3.86 -7.31 -4.17
CA LEU A 311 4.57 -7.33 -2.88
C LEU A 311 5.33 -8.63 -2.65
N ALA A 312 4.85 -9.76 -3.15
CA ALA A 312 5.54 -11.04 -3.01
C ALA A 312 6.87 -11.05 -3.79
N LEU A 313 6.92 -10.39 -4.95
CA LEU A 313 8.14 -10.18 -5.71
C LEU A 313 9.14 -9.34 -4.91
N ASN A 314 8.68 -8.28 -4.25
CA ASN A 314 9.54 -7.48 -3.37
C ASN A 314 10.02 -8.26 -2.15
N ALA A 315 9.13 -9.02 -1.50
CA ALA A 315 9.48 -9.86 -0.37
C ALA A 315 10.54 -10.91 -0.75
N GLN A 316 10.40 -11.56 -1.91
CA GLN A 316 11.38 -12.53 -2.38
C GLN A 316 12.77 -11.89 -2.59
N ARG A 317 12.82 -10.67 -3.16
CA ARG A 317 14.08 -9.91 -3.28
C ARG A 317 14.68 -9.54 -1.93
N HIS A 318 13.84 -9.17 -0.96
CA HIS A 318 14.28 -8.89 0.41
C HIS A 318 14.86 -10.15 1.07
N PHE A 319 14.20 -11.29 0.88
CA PHE A 319 14.63 -12.59 1.42
C PHE A 319 15.98 -13.00 0.84
N ASP A 320 16.15 -12.89 -0.48
CA ASP A 320 17.40 -13.15 -1.18
C ASP A 320 18.54 -12.23 -0.70
N ARG A 321 18.28 -10.92 -0.60
CA ARG A 321 19.32 -9.94 -0.29
C ARG A 321 19.71 -9.88 1.18
N TYR A 322 18.75 -10.05 2.09
CA TYR A 322 18.93 -9.79 3.52
C TYR A 322 18.69 -11.01 4.41
N GLY A 323 18.28 -12.15 3.84
CA GLY A 323 18.11 -13.41 4.58
C GLY A 323 16.87 -13.47 5.47
N THR A 324 15.94 -12.50 5.35
CA THR A 324 14.62 -12.61 5.99
C THR A 324 13.85 -13.82 5.48
N THR A 325 12.93 -14.34 6.27
CA THR A 325 12.17 -15.54 5.92
C THR A 325 10.67 -15.35 6.15
N ARG A 326 9.87 -16.37 5.80
CA ARG A 326 8.47 -16.42 6.21
C ARG A 326 8.30 -16.31 7.73
N GLU A 327 9.22 -16.89 8.51
CA GLU A 327 9.18 -16.78 9.97
C GLU A 327 9.36 -15.33 10.44
N THR A 328 10.23 -14.55 9.79
CA THR A 328 10.37 -13.11 10.04
C THR A 328 9.04 -12.37 9.90
N LEU A 329 8.28 -12.66 8.83
CA LEU A 329 6.96 -12.09 8.60
C LEU A 329 5.91 -12.61 9.62
N GLY A 330 6.03 -13.87 10.02
CA GLY A 330 5.15 -14.50 11.02
C GLY A 330 5.16 -13.78 12.36
N TRP A 331 6.30 -13.24 12.82
CA TRP A 331 6.37 -12.50 14.06
C TRP A 331 5.48 -11.25 14.07
N ILE A 332 5.35 -10.57 12.93
CA ILE A 332 4.41 -9.46 12.76
C ILE A 332 2.98 -9.99 12.92
N ALA A 333 2.61 -11.03 12.19
CA ALA A 333 1.25 -11.59 12.24
C ALA A 333 0.85 -12.09 13.64
N LEU A 334 1.78 -12.72 14.37
CA LEU A 334 1.57 -13.20 15.73
C LEU A 334 1.38 -12.03 16.72
N ASN A 335 2.25 -11.01 16.67
CA ASN A 335 2.11 -9.82 17.51
C ASN A 335 0.76 -9.13 17.29
N GLN A 336 0.36 -8.99 16.02
CA GLN A 336 -0.92 -8.41 15.66
C GLN A 336 -2.11 -9.23 16.16
N ARG A 337 -2.04 -10.57 16.12
CA ARG A 337 -3.08 -11.41 16.71
C ARG A 337 -3.14 -11.26 18.24
N ALA A 338 -2.00 -11.16 18.91
CA ALA A 338 -1.94 -10.97 20.35
C ALA A 338 -2.56 -9.62 20.79
N ASN A 339 -2.29 -8.55 20.04
CA ASN A 339 -2.92 -7.24 20.26
C ASN A 339 -4.42 -7.27 19.97
N ALA A 340 -4.85 -7.91 18.88
CA ALA A 340 -6.26 -8.06 18.53
C ALA A 340 -7.08 -8.80 19.60
N ALA A 341 -6.49 -9.75 20.32
CA ALA A 341 -7.19 -10.48 21.38
C ALA A 341 -7.77 -9.54 22.46
N LEU A 342 -7.06 -8.44 22.75
CA LEU A 342 -7.45 -7.40 23.71
C LEU A 342 -8.40 -6.34 23.11
N ASN A 343 -8.60 -6.34 21.80
CA ASN A 343 -9.48 -5.41 21.13
C ASN A 343 -10.83 -6.08 20.81
N PRO A 344 -11.93 -5.72 21.51
CA PRO A 344 -13.23 -6.34 21.28
C PRO A 344 -13.81 -6.09 19.89
N THR A 345 -13.30 -5.07 19.17
CA THR A 345 -13.74 -4.73 17.80
C THR A 345 -13.00 -5.51 16.71
N ALA A 346 -11.93 -6.22 17.06
CA ALA A 346 -11.14 -6.98 16.07
C ALA A 346 -11.89 -8.22 15.57
N ILE A 347 -11.80 -8.46 14.26
CA ILE A 347 -12.49 -9.57 13.60
C ILE A 347 -11.87 -10.92 13.98
N TYR A 348 -10.54 -11.00 14.04
CA TYR A 348 -9.82 -12.23 14.36
C TYR A 348 -9.03 -12.05 15.65
N ARG A 349 -9.43 -12.80 16.67
CA ARG A 349 -8.94 -12.66 18.05
C ARG A 349 -8.38 -13.96 18.64
N ASP A 350 -8.68 -15.09 18.01
CA ASP A 350 -8.22 -16.41 18.47
C ASP A 350 -6.69 -16.49 18.40
N PRO A 351 -6.00 -16.94 19.47
CA PRO A 351 -4.55 -17.07 19.49
C PRO A 351 -4.01 -17.83 18.28
N MET A 352 -2.83 -17.43 17.80
CA MET A 352 -2.17 -18.02 16.64
C MET A 352 -0.72 -18.33 16.99
N THR A 353 -0.29 -19.56 16.72
CA THR A 353 1.11 -19.98 16.87
C THR A 353 1.88 -19.79 15.56
N MET A 354 3.21 -19.89 15.61
CA MET A 354 4.05 -19.84 14.40
C MET A 354 3.74 -21.04 13.48
N ASP A 355 3.44 -22.21 14.05
CA ASP A 355 3.05 -23.38 13.27
C ASP A 355 1.71 -23.17 12.55
N ASP A 356 0.73 -22.53 13.20
CA ASP A 356 -0.54 -22.14 12.56
C ASP A 356 -0.29 -21.17 11.39
N TYR A 357 0.63 -20.22 11.58
CA TYR A 357 1.01 -19.25 10.56
C TYR A 357 1.70 -19.92 9.36
N LEU A 358 2.73 -20.73 9.61
CA LEU A 358 3.54 -21.35 8.56
C LEU A 358 2.77 -22.41 7.77
N SER A 359 1.86 -23.13 8.42
CA SER A 359 1.00 -24.17 7.82
C SER A 359 -0.26 -23.64 7.15
N ALA A 360 -0.57 -22.35 7.31
CA ALA A 360 -1.72 -21.73 6.67
C ALA A 360 -1.66 -21.86 5.14
N ARG A 361 -2.84 -21.94 4.51
CA ARG A 361 -2.95 -22.08 3.05
C ARG A 361 -2.16 -20.99 2.33
N MET A 362 -1.39 -21.39 1.32
CA MET A 362 -0.65 -20.45 0.47
C MET A 362 -1.61 -19.60 -0.37
N ILE A 363 -1.28 -18.32 -0.51
CA ILE A 363 -1.98 -17.39 -1.43
C ILE A 363 -1.12 -17.20 -2.67
N THR A 364 0.08 -16.67 -2.48
CA THR A 364 1.11 -16.49 -3.51
C THR A 364 2.45 -16.48 -2.80
N THR A 365 3.44 -17.28 -3.22
CA THR A 365 4.68 -17.42 -2.44
C THR A 365 5.44 -16.09 -2.33
N PRO A 366 5.90 -15.64 -1.15
CA PRO A 366 5.98 -16.37 0.12
C PRO A 366 4.76 -16.23 1.06
N PHE A 367 3.72 -15.50 0.64
CA PHE A 367 2.57 -15.14 1.47
C PHE A 367 1.53 -16.25 1.63
N GLY A 368 1.34 -16.66 2.88
CA GLY A 368 0.21 -17.46 3.33
C GLY A 368 -1.03 -16.62 3.61
N LEU A 369 -2.10 -17.28 4.05
CA LEU A 369 -3.35 -16.60 4.40
C LEU A 369 -3.17 -15.49 5.44
N TYR A 370 -2.35 -15.73 6.46
CA TYR A 370 -2.16 -14.81 7.57
C TYR A 370 -1.11 -13.72 7.31
N ASP A 371 -0.51 -13.73 6.12
CA ASP A 371 0.22 -12.58 5.59
C ASP A 371 -0.69 -11.56 4.93
N CYS A 372 -1.95 -11.92 4.67
CA CYS A 372 -2.93 -11.04 4.04
C CYS A 372 -3.89 -10.53 5.11
N ASP A 373 -4.20 -9.24 5.06
CA ASP A 373 -5.21 -8.63 5.90
C ASP A 373 -6.61 -9.24 5.74
N VAL A 374 -7.49 -8.87 6.67
CA VAL A 374 -8.83 -9.46 6.79
C VAL A 374 -9.83 -8.61 5.98
N PRO A 375 -10.42 -9.14 4.88
CA PRO A 375 -11.48 -8.42 4.19
C PRO A 375 -12.66 -8.21 5.14
N CYS A 376 -13.07 -6.95 5.28
CA CYS A 376 -14.09 -6.52 6.22
C CYS A 376 -15.07 -5.52 5.59
N ASP A 377 -16.14 -5.25 6.34
CA ASP A 377 -17.06 -4.15 6.11
C ASP A 377 -17.02 -3.23 7.34
N GLY A 378 -16.80 -1.95 7.13
CA GLY A 378 -16.74 -0.92 8.18
C GLY A 378 -16.27 0.43 7.64
N ALA A 379 -16.46 1.48 8.44
CA ALA A 379 -15.95 2.81 8.17
C ALA A 379 -15.23 3.38 9.39
N VAL A 380 -14.24 4.22 9.13
CA VAL A 380 -13.52 5.01 10.13
C VAL A 380 -13.52 6.46 9.69
N ALA A 381 -13.74 7.37 10.63
CA ALA A 381 -13.75 8.81 10.41
C ALA A 381 -12.95 9.55 11.49
N VAL A 382 -12.37 10.68 11.09
CA VAL A 382 -11.67 11.61 11.99
C VAL A 382 -12.05 13.05 11.65
N ILE A 383 -12.06 13.92 12.66
CA ILE A 383 -12.21 15.38 12.49
C ILE A 383 -10.84 16.02 12.58
N VAL A 384 -10.42 16.68 11.50
CA VAL A 384 -9.26 17.58 11.47
C VAL A 384 -9.76 19.00 11.69
N SER A 385 -9.34 19.62 12.79
CA SER A 385 -9.76 20.96 13.17
C SER A 385 -8.59 21.94 13.21
N ALA A 386 -8.89 23.23 13.05
CA ALA A 386 -7.97 24.31 13.36
C ALA A 386 -7.48 24.23 14.81
N VAL A 387 -6.16 24.34 15.02
CA VAL A 387 -5.55 24.17 16.34
C VAL A 387 -6.05 25.22 17.36
N GLU A 388 -6.42 26.41 16.87
CA GLU A 388 -6.89 27.54 17.67
C GLU A 388 -8.23 27.25 18.36
N VAL A 389 -9.08 26.41 17.76
CA VAL A 389 -10.36 25.98 18.35
C VAL A 389 -10.24 24.63 19.05
N ALA A 390 -9.29 23.79 18.62
CA ALA A 390 -9.09 22.44 19.14
C ALA A 390 -8.85 22.38 20.67
N ARG A 391 -8.23 23.42 21.24
CA ARG A 391 -7.91 23.48 22.67
C ARG A 391 -9.13 23.64 23.58
N ASP A 392 -10.22 24.21 23.07
CA ASP A 392 -11.46 24.43 23.82
C ASP A 392 -12.46 23.28 23.64
N MET A 393 -12.09 22.25 22.87
CA MET A 393 -12.93 21.07 22.59
C MET A 393 -12.85 20.04 23.74
N PRO A 394 -13.86 19.19 23.93
CA PRO A 394 -14.00 18.37 25.15
C PRO A 394 -12.94 17.26 25.31
N ARG A 395 -12.28 16.85 24.23
CA ARG A 395 -11.28 15.77 24.23
C ARG A 395 -9.90 16.36 23.99
N THR A 396 -8.86 15.72 24.55
CA THR A 396 -7.48 16.11 24.30
C THR A 396 -7.19 16.08 22.79
N PRO A 397 -6.83 17.22 22.16
CA PRO A 397 -6.49 17.23 20.75
C PRO A 397 -5.17 16.51 20.53
N VAL A 398 -5.09 15.74 19.44
CA VAL A 398 -3.85 15.11 18.98
C VAL A 398 -3.27 15.97 17.86
N LEU A 399 -2.08 16.50 18.07
CA LEU A 399 -1.41 17.42 17.16
C LEU A 399 -0.63 16.65 16.09
N PHE A 400 -0.47 17.26 14.92
CA PHE A 400 0.42 16.76 13.89
C PHE A 400 1.83 17.33 14.09
N GLU A 401 2.84 16.46 14.05
CA GLU A 401 4.24 16.85 14.17
C GLU A 401 4.93 16.91 12.80
N ALA A 402 4.68 15.94 11.93
CA ALA A 402 5.27 15.89 10.60
C ALA A 402 4.48 14.97 9.67
N VAL A 403 4.61 15.17 8.35
CA VAL A 403 4.10 14.24 7.33
C VAL A 403 5.15 13.82 6.30
N GLY A 404 5.12 12.56 5.90
CA GLY A 404 5.97 11.96 4.87
C GLY A 404 5.20 11.72 3.59
N THR A 405 5.52 12.42 2.50
CA THR A 405 4.68 12.43 1.28
C THR A 405 5.46 12.42 -0.03
N GLN A 406 6.80 12.55 0.01
CA GLN A 406 7.57 12.77 -1.20
C GLN A 406 7.75 11.51 -2.03
N ILE A 407 7.34 11.61 -3.30
CA ILE A 407 7.65 10.64 -4.35
C ILE A 407 9.10 10.86 -4.80
N VAL A 408 9.96 9.90 -4.50
CA VAL A 408 11.40 9.90 -4.87
C VAL A 408 11.69 8.92 -6.02
N GLU A 409 10.93 7.84 -6.09
CA GLU A 409 11.02 6.79 -7.08
C GLU A 409 9.76 6.72 -7.96
N ARG A 410 9.78 5.88 -8.99
CA ARG A 410 8.60 5.67 -9.86
C ARG A 410 7.43 5.11 -9.05
N THR A 411 6.21 5.42 -9.46
CA THR A 411 4.99 4.82 -8.90
C THR A 411 4.63 3.49 -9.55
N ASP A 412 5.25 3.19 -10.70
CA ASP A 412 5.13 1.90 -11.39
C ASP A 412 5.83 0.82 -10.55
N TRP A 413 5.06 -0.13 -10.03
CA TRP A 413 5.56 -1.11 -9.06
C TRP A 413 6.70 -2.00 -9.59
N ASP A 414 6.64 -2.36 -10.86
CA ASP A 414 7.66 -3.17 -11.53
C ASP A 414 8.88 -2.35 -11.97
N GLN A 415 8.85 -1.03 -11.82
CA GLN A 415 9.94 -0.11 -12.19
C GLN A 415 10.53 0.65 -10.99
N SER A 416 10.11 0.32 -9.76
CA SER A 416 10.53 0.96 -8.51
C SER A 416 11.62 0.17 -7.76
N THR A 417 11.82 0.43 -6.47
CA THR A 417 12.59 -0.43 -5.57
C THR A 417 12.16 -1.90 -5.68
N LEU A 418 13.14 -2.78 -5.65
CA LEU A 418 12.99 -4.23 -5.71
C LEU A 418 12.87 -4.84 -4.32
N THR A 419 13.47 -4.26 -3.30
CA THR A 419 13.63 -4.93 -2.01
C THR A 419 12.65 -4.48 -0.95
N HIS A 420 11.89 -3.41 -1.17
CA HIS A 420 10.92 -2.89 -0.21
C HIS A 420 9.59 -2.67 -0.91
N GLU A 421 8.53 -2.40 -0.15
CA GLU A 421 7.32 -1.82 -0.72
C GLU A 421 7.66 -0.50 -1.45
N PRO A 422 7.26 -0.33 -2.72
CA PRO A 422 7.39 0.94 -3.42
C PRO A 422 6.72 2.09 -2.67
N GLN A 423 7.31 3.28 -2.75
CA GLN A 423 6.78 4.50 -2.16
C GLN A 423 6.77 4.46 -0.62
N VAL A 424 7.68 3.74 0.05
CA VAL A 424 7.80 3.77 1.52
C VAL A 424 9.05 4.53 1.98
N LEU A 425 10.19 4.28 1.34
CA LEU A 425 11.49 4.86 1.73
C LEU A 425 11.54 6.38 1.56
N GLY A 426 10.97 6.92 0.47
CA GLY A 426 10.94 8.36 0.20
C GLY A 426 10.07 9.13 1.20
N GLN A 427 8.92 8.56 1.53
CA GLN A 427 7.94 9.10 2.46
C GLN A 427 8.49 9.12 3.88
N ALA A 428 9.09 8.01 4.33
CA ALA A 428 9.75 7.94 5.62
C ALA A 428 10.91 8.93 5.74
N ALA A 429 11.79 8.99 4.73
CA ALA A 429 12.88 9.97 4.70
C ALA A 429 12.36 11.42 4.73
N HIS A 430 11.30 11.73 3.96
CA HIS A 430 10.68 13.06 3.95
C HIS A 430 10.10 13.44 5.30
N LEU A 431 9.42 12.51 6.00
CA LEU A 431 8.87 12.72 7.34
C LEU A 431 9.95 13.27 8.29
N TRP A 432 11.13 12.64 8.31
CA TRP A 432 12.23 13.02 9.20
C TRP A 432 12.89 14.34 8.86
N THR A 433 12.72 14.87 7.65
CA THR A 433 13.19 16.24 7.32
C THR A 433 12.34 17.33 7.96
N ARG A 434 11.15 16.99 8.46
CA ARG A 434 10.13 17.96 8.90
C ARG A 434 9.98 18.05 10.42
N THR A 435 10.78 17.30 11.17
CA THR A 435 10.76 17.30 12.63
C THR A 435 12.17 17.11 13.19
N SER A 436 12.39 17.55 14.43
CA SER A 436 13.57 17.20 15.22
C SER A 436 13.46 15.83 15.89
N LEU A 437 12.27 15.25 15.98
CA LEU A 437 12.05 13.91 16.54
C LEU A 437 12.68 12.83 15.66
N ARG A 438 13.09 11.73 16.29
CA ARG A 438 13.78 10.59 15.67
C ARG A 438 13.10 9.29 16.08
N PRO A 439 13.47 8.13 15.49
CA PRO A 439 12.77 6.87 15.75
C PRO A 439 12.68 6.50 17.24
N ASN A 440 13.70 6.84 18.03
CA ASN A 440 13.72 6.60 19.48
C ASN A 440 12.79 7.52 20.30
N ASP A 441 12.24 8.57 19.69
CA ASP A 441 11.27 9.45 20.32
C ASP A 441 9.82 8.98 20.08
N VAL A 442 9.61 7.89 19.32
CA VAL A 442 8.27 7.35 19.01
C VAL A 442 7.89 6.29 20.05
N ASP A 443 6.74 6.48 20.70
CA ASP A 443 6.26 5.58 21.77
C ASP A 443 5.37 4.45 21.25
N VAL A 444 4.70 4.66 20.12
CA VAL A 444 3.82 3.65 19.49
C VAL A 444 3.81 3.81 17.97
N ALA A 445 3.86 2.69 17.26
CA ALA A 445 3.83 2.66 15.80
C ALA A 445 2.57 1.93 15.31
N GLU A 446 1.77 2.61 14.51
CA GLU A 446 0.59 2.06 13.85
C GLU A 446 0.87 2.03 12.34
N LEU A 447 1.56 0.98 11.90
CA LEU A 447 2.13 0.83 10.56
C LEU A 447 1.23 -0.01 9.65
N TYR A 448 1.14 0.44 8.39
CA TYR A 448 0.36 -0.23 7.37
C TYR A 448 0.83 -1.66 7.13
N ASP A 449 -0.11 -2.58 7.28
CA ASP A 449 0.11 -4.01 7.32
C ASP A 449 -0.93 -4.77 6.47
N GLY A 450 -1.38 -4.18 5.35
CA GLY A 450 -2.28 -4.86 4.41
C GLY A 450 -1.72 -6.23 4.00
N PHE A 451 -0.39 -6.31 3.93
CA PHE A 451 0.38 -7.53 4.03
C PHE A 451 1.49 -7.38 5.08
N SER A 452 1.91 -8.49 5.69
CA SER A 452 2.99 -8.53 6.69
C SER A 452 4.28 -7.84 6.19
N PHE A 453 4.60 -7.96 4.91
CA PHE A 453 5.77 -7.34 4.29
C PHE A 453 5.69 -5.80 4.17
N ASN A 454 4.48 -5.22 4.09
CA ASN A 454 4.31 -3.76 4.14
C ASN A 454 4.82 -3.22 5.47
N CYS A 455 4.41 -3.88 6.56
CA CYS A 455 4.79 -3.48 7.90
C CYS A 455 6.31 -3.63 8.12
N LEU A 456 6.92 -4.70 7.58
CA LEU A 456 8.38 -4.86 7.58
C LEU A 456 9.07 -3.70 6.86
N SER A 457 8.60 -3.36 5.65
CA SER A 457 9.17 -2.26 4.86
C SER A 457 9.10 -0.93 5.62
N TRP A 458 7.99 -0.66 6.33
CA TRP A 458 7.85 0.54 7.16
C TRP A 458 8.77 0.55 8.39
N LEU A 459 8.98 -0.59 9.04
CA LEU A 459 9.89 -0.70 10.19
C LEU A 459 11.33 -0.29 9.81
N GLU A 460 11.82 -0.81 8.69
CA GLU A 460 13.16 -0.47 8.19
C GLU A 460 13.21 0.97 7.66
N ALA A 461 12.22 1.40 6.88
CA ALA A 461 12.21 2.73 6.27
C ALA A 461 12.12 3.87 7.29
N LEU A 462 11.35 3.69 8.36
CA LEU A 462 11.26 4.67 9.46
C LEU A 462 12.48 4.61 10.37
N GLY A 463 13.32 3.57 10.27
CA GLY A 463 14.57 3.45 11.03
C GLY A 463 14.39 2.90 12.44
N PHE A 464 13.34 2.09 12.69
CA PHE A 464 13.21 1.33 13.94
C PHE A 464 14.23 0.19 14.02
N CYS A 465 14.64 -0.32 12.86
CA CYS A 465 15.84 -1.11 12.63
C CYS A 465 16.55 -0.62 11.37
N GLY A 466 17.81 -1.02 11.15
CA GLY A 466 18.51 -0.72 9.90
C GLY A 466 17.92 -1.46 8.69
N ILE A 467 18.22 -0.95 7.49
CA ILE A 467 17.88 -1.61 6.23
C ILE A 467 18.49 -3.01 6.20
N GLY A 468 17.66 -4.04 6.02
CA GLY A 468 18.04 -5.44 6.02
C GLY A 468 18.21 -6.06 7.41
N GLU A 469 17.98 -5.33 8.50
CA GLU A 469 18.13 -5.82 9.88
C GLU A 469 16.80 -6.35 10.46
N ALA A 470 15.69 -6.31 9.71
CA ALA A 470 14.39 -6.77 10.21
C ALA A 470 14.38 -8.24 10.66
N LYS A 471 15.23 -9.10 10.07
CA LYS A 471 15.33 -10.51 10.48
C LYS A 471 15.67 -10.65 11.96
N ASP A 472 16.66 -9.90 12.43
CA ASP A 472 17.15 -9.99 13.81
C ASP A 472 16.31 -9.11 14.74
N PHE A 473 15.82 -7.97 14.26
CA PHE A 473 14.94 -7.10 15.04
C PHE A 473 13.60 -7.78 15.39
N LEU A 474 13.01 -8.51 14.44
CA LEU A 474 11.71 -9.17 14.63
C LEU A 474 11.82 -10.54 15.32
N ASP A 475 13.03 -11.04 15.58
CA ASP A 475 13.22 -12.38 16.13
C ASP A 475 12.49 -12.55 17.48
N GLY A 476 11.67 -13.59 17.58
CA GLY A 476 10.80 -13.84 18.73
C GLY A 476 9.66 -12.82 18.93
N GLY A 477 9.51 -11.82 18.06
CA GLY A 477 8.47 -10.79 18.12
C GLY A 477 8.56 -9.82 19.30
N LYS A 478 9.59 -9.92 20.15
CA LYS A 478 9.68 -9.13 21.39
C LYS A 478 9.88 -7.64 21.16
N ALA A 479 10.64 -7.26 20.12
CA ALA A 479 10.92 -5.84 19.86
C ALA A 479 9.64 -5.05 19.51
N ILE A 480 8.65 -5.70 18.90
CA ILE A 480 7.40 -5.10 18.44
C ILE A 480 6.20 -5.37 19.37
N ALA A 481 6.43 -6.10 20.47
CA ALA A 481 5.44 -6.35 21.49
C ALA A 481 4.98 -5.04 22.16
N ARG A 482 3.82 -5.05 22.81
CA ARG A 482 3.25 -3.86 23.46
C ARG A 482 4.13 -3.28 24.57
N ASP A 483 4.99 -4.09 25.18
CA ASP A 483 6.01 -3.73 26.16
C ASP A 483 7.45 -3.84 25.60
N GLY A 484 7.56 -3.88 24.27
CA GLY A 484 8.80 -4.00 23.53
C GLY A 484 9.54 -2.68 23.31
N VAL A 485 10.41 -2.68 22.30
CA VAL A 485 11.17 -1.49 21.88
C VAL A 485 10.25 -0.48 21.20
N ILE A 486 9.36 -0.95 20.32
CA ILE A 486 8.37 -0.13 19.64
C ILE A 486 7.03 -0.90 19.60
N PRO A 487 6.09 -0.59 20.50
CA PRO A 487 4.74 -1.14 20.46
C PRO A 487 4.11 -0.97 19.08
N LEU A 488 3.82 -2.08 18.41
CA LEU A 488 3.39 -2.10 17.02
C LEU A 488 1.94 -2.55 16.87
N ASN A 489 1.13 -1.77 16.14
CA ASN A 489 -0.23 -2.06 15.75
C ASN A 489 -1.08 -2.55 16.94
N THR A 490 -1.23 -1.69 17.95
CA THR A 490 -1.75 -2.04 19.27
C THR A 490 -3.23 -2.45 19.26
N HIS A 491 -3.98 -2.07 18.24
CA HIS A 491 -5.35 -2.53 17.97
C HIS A 491 -5.42 -3.88 17.24
N GLY A 492 -4.29 -4.43 16.80
CA GLY A 492 -4.15 -5.67 16.04
C GLY A 492 -3.95 -5.51 14.54
N GLY A 493 -3.94 -4.26 14.03
CA GLY A 493 -3.77 -3.89 12.62
C GLY A 493 -4.64 -4.65 11.63
N GLN A 494 -4.40 -4.45 10.34
CA GLN A 494 -5.26 -4.96 9.28
C GLN A 494 -5.20 -6.50 9.16
N LEU A 495 -4.09 -7.13 9.57
CA LEU A 495 -3.96 -8.60 9.67
C LEU A 495 -4.95 -9.25 10.65
N SER A 496 -5.53 -8.49 11.59
CA SER A 496 -6.40 -9.04 12.63
C SER A 496 -7.65 -8.24 12.94
N HIS A 497 -7.52 -6.92 13.08
CA HIS A 497 -8.62 -6.01 13.35
C HIS A 497 -9.59 -5.97 12.17
N GLY A 498 -9.05 -5.80 10.96
CA GLY A 498 -9.78 -5.67 9.72
C GLY A 498 -9.09 -4.69 8.76
N ARG A 499 -9.17 -4.96 7.46
CA ARG A 499 -8.67 -4.05 6.42
C ARG A 499 -9.45 -2.73 6.45
N THR A 500 -8.96 -1.73 7.18
CA THR A 500 -9.55 -0.38 7.25
C THR A 500 -8.78 0.63 6.40
N HIS A 501 -7.89 0.15 5.52
CA HIS A 501 -7.04 0.98 4.65
C HIS A 501 -6.29 2.04 5.48
N GLY A 502 -5.68 1.63 6.58
CA GLY A 502 -4.87 2.48 7.45
C GLY A 502 -5.61 3.56 8.26
N MET A 503 -6.91 3.80 8.05
CA MET A 503 -7.65 4.73 8.90
C MET A 503 -7.89 4.17 10.31
N GLY A 504 -7.95 2.84 10.47
CA GLY A 504 -7.95 2.20 11.79
C GLY A 504 -6.65 2.41 12.56
N LEU A 505 -5.49 2.45 11.87
CA LEU A 505 -4.20 2.78 12.45
C LEU A 505 -4.20 4.21 13.01
N LEU A 506 -4.75 5.15 12.24
CA LEU A 506 -4.91 6.54 12.67
C LEU A 506 -5.83 6.66 13.89
N HIS A 507 -6.98 5.99 13.86
CA HIS A 507 -7.90 5.94 15.00
C HIS A 507 -7.21 5.38 16.25
N GLU A 508 -6.45 4.29 16.12
CA GLU A 508 -5.75 3.69 17.25
C GLU A 508 -4.65 4.60 17.79
N ALA A 509 -3.85 5.21 16.93
CA ALA A 509 -2.82 6.15 17.38
C ALA A 509 -3.41 7.31 18.18
N VAL A 510 -4.55 7.88 17.75
CA VAL A 510 -5.26 8.91 18.54
C VAL A 510 -5.78 8.35 19.86
N THR A 511 -6.30 7.12 19.85
CA THR A 511 -6.79 6.44 21.06
C THR A 511 -5.66 6.23 22.08
N GLN A 512 -4.49 5.76 21.63
CA GLN A 512 -3.29 5.55 22.45
C GLN A 512 -2.78 6.87 23.03
N LEU A 513 -2.63 7.90 22.20
CA LEU A 513 -2.15 9.22 22.61
C LEU A 513 -3.10 9.93 23.59
N ARG A 514 -4.40 9.63 23.55
CA ARG A 514 -5.38 10.14 24.51
C ARG A 514 -5.43 9.35 25.82
N GLY A 515 -4.81 8.18 25.90
CA GLY A 515 -4.93 7.29 27.07
C GLY A 515 -6.24 6.50 27.11
N ASP A 516 -6.94 6.38 25.98
CA ASP A 516 -8.30 5.81 25.90
C ASP A 516 -8.29 4.33 25.43
N ALA A 517 -7.13 3.69 25.32
CA ALA A 517 -7.02 2.37 24.68
C ALA A 517 -7.33 1.17 25.62
N GLY A 518 -7.67 1.41 26.89
CA GLY A 518 -8.05 0.34 27.83
C GLY A 518 -6.93 -0.69 28.03
N GLU A 519 -7.24 -1.99 27.93
CA GLU A 519 -6.26 -3.07 28.20
C GLU A 519 -5.06 -3.11 27.25
N ARG A 520 -5.19 -2.48 26.06
CA ARG A 520 -4.13 -2.40 25.05
C ARG A 520 -3.34 -1.08 25.12
N GLN A 521 -3.58 -0.25 26.13
CA GLN A 521 -2.88 1.02 26.31
C GLN A 521 -1.37 0.84 26.49
N VAL A 522 -0.60 1.59 25.71
CA VAL A 522 0.84 1.79 25.89
C VAL A 522 1.04 2.87 26.97
N GLU A 523 1.89 2.58 27.95
CA GLU A 523 2.12 3.47 29.08
C GLU A 523 2.78 4.77 28.64
N ASN A 524 2.23 5.91 29.06
CA ASN A 524 2.80 7.25 28.81
C ASN A 524 3.05 7.61 27.33
N ALA A 525 2.34 6.99 26.38
CA ALA A 525 2.50 7.29 24.96
C ALA A 525 2.19 8.76 24.64
N ARG A 526 3.14 9.44 24.00
CA ARG A 526 3.08 10.87 23.64
C ARG A 526 3.38 11.14 22.18
N VAL A 527 4.08 10.24 21.51
CA VAL A 527 4.41 10.33 20.08
C VAL A 527 4.00 9.03 19.39
N ALA A 528 3.18 9.16 18.35
CA ALA A 528 2.75 8.05 17.54
C ALA A 528 3.09 8.29 16.08
N VAL A 529 3.60 7.26 15.39
CA VAL A 529 3.71 7.28 13.93
C VAL A 529 2.61 6.42 13.33
N VAL A 530 1.96 6.93 12.30
CA VAL A 530 0.96 6.23 11.51
C VAL A 530 1.45 6.16 10.08
N SER A 531 1.41 4.98 9.46
CA SER A 531 1.64 4.87 8.04
C SER A 531 0.41 4.39 7.28
N SER A 532 0.35 4.79 6.02
CA SER A 532 -0.64 4.34 5.04
C SER A 532 0.12 3.81 3.83
N GLY A 533 -0.30 2.66 3.30
CA GLY A 533 0.42 1.92 2.26
C GLY A 533 -0.49 0.97 1.49
N GLY A 534 0.07 0.01 0.75
CA GLY A 534 -0.64 -0.98 -0.06
C GLY A 534 -1.21 -0.45 -1.39
N LEU A 535 -1.17 0.86 -1.61
CA LEU A 535 -1.53 1.58 -2.84
C LEU A 535 -0.53 2.73 -3.04
N THR A 536 -0.13 2.99 -4.29
CA THR A 536 0.86 4.02 -4.62
C THR A 536 0.19 5.34 -5.04
N PRO A 537 0.64 6.51 -4.54
CA PRO A 537 1.72 6.71 -3.56
C PRO A 537 1.26 6.49 -2.10
N SER A 538 2.19 6.10 -1.22
CA SER A 538 1.94 5.92 0.22
C SER A 538 2.13 7.25 0.99
N GLY A 539 1.90 7.23 2.31
CA GLY A 539 2.18 8.38 3.19
C GLY A 539 2.33 8.01 4.67
N ALA A 540 3.04 8.84 5.43
CA ALA A 540 3.21 8.70 6.88
C ALA A 540 2.86 10.00 7.62
N ILE A 541 2.37 9.88 8.86
CA ILE A 541 2.00 10.98 9.73
C ILE A 541 2.61 10.72 11.11
N LEU A 542 3.38 11.68 11.62
CA LEU A 542 3.83 11.69 13.00
C LEU A 542 2.90 12.61 13.80
N MET A 543 2.39 12.09 14.92
CA MET A 543 1.43 12.77 15.77
C MET A 543 1.92 12.81 17.21
N ARG A 544 1.45 13.79 17.97
CA ARG A 544 1.82 13.94 19.38
C ARG A 544 0.73 14.57 20.22
N THR A 545 0.84 14.40 21.53
CA THR A 545 0.15 15.24 22.52
C THR A 545 1.13 16.25 23.11
N ASP A 546 0.62 17.38 23.58
CA ASP A 546 1.45 18.33 24.31
C ASP A 546 1.87 17.74 25.68
N PRO A 547 3.05 18.10 26.22
CA PRO A 547 3.55 17.58 27.48
C PRO A 547 2.71 17.84 28.72
#